data_AF-A0A7C5BP45-F1
#
_entry.id   AF-A0A7C5BP45-F1
#
_cell.length_a   1.000
_cell.length_b   1.000
_cell.length_c   1.000
_cell.angle_alpha   90.00
_cell.angle_beta   90.00
_cell.angle_gamma   90.00
#
_symmetry.space_group_name_H-M   'P 1'
#
loop_
_entity.id
_entity.type
_entity.pdbx_description
1 polymer ?
#
loop_
_entity_poly.entity_id
_entity_poly.type
_entity_poly.pdbx_seq_one_letter_code
_entity_poly.pdbx_strand_id
1 'polypeptide(L)'
;MSFPTPENMPDLNLSTPEREGANSSVEQNEALLGGWIKRLPKDDLEKYTELYLDALKGFNQTSSNEQQQSIMLDLYRAPLNDLLFSLTPFKLSQIYPDLNDRNNIIDALTELMAELALGYKKLVIESGKKIANLTRNPIAIFAINRACEQLGYMALHAYKFNREVPNKVFNELHQLYQLALLAEVEKKIPFINQRQRLQAKSSFKERYCQILLISISNPYGLKSGEVLHAYHIMQQFSVAAQIAPLPMGAEVVAGQFYINCLADKTPLPSELPMLENQTQPPTLVLDTKPAIGIVDSLLKQASVSIESAEAIDRNVLKQLIPYF
;
A
#
# COMPACT_ATOMS: atom_id res chain seq x y z
N MET A 1 -1.39 22.18 14.67
CA MET A 1 -2.62 21.38 14.90
C MET A 1 -2.53 20.14 14.01
N SER A 2 -2.88 18.96 14.50
CA SER A 2 -2.99 17.74 13.68
C SER A 2 -4.31 17.71 12.91
N PHE A 3 -4.45 16.78 11.97
CA PHE A 3 -5.75 16.53 11.34
C PHE A 3 -6.77 16.05 12.39
N PRO A 4 -8.05 16.42 12.26
CA PRO A 4 -9.09 15.85 13.11
C PRO A 4 -9.22 14.34 12.86
N THR A 5 -9.40 13.58 13.93
CA THR A 5 -9.73 12.15 13.91
C THR A 5 -11.20 11.95 14.29
N PRO A 6 -11.82 10.80 13.95
CA PRO A 6 -13.15 10.45 14.45
C PRO A 6 -13.20 10.45 15.99
N GLU A 7 -14.36 10.79 16.60
CA GLU A 7 -14.51 10.91 18.06
C GLU A 7 -14.06 9.67 18.86
N ASN A 8 -14.17 8.48 18.26
CA ASN A 8 -13.80 7.21 18.89
C ASN A 8 -12.42 6.67 18.47
N MET A 9 -11.60 7.49 17.80
CA MET A 9 -10.29 7.10 17.30
C MET A 9 -9.18 7.90 18.02
N PRO A 10 -8.13 7.22 18.52
CA PRO A 10 -6.96 7.92 19.07
C PRO A 10 -6.26 8.74 17.97
N ASP A 11 -5.37 9.64 18.38
CA ASP A 11 -4.46 10.32 17.46
C ASP A 11 -3.74 9.33 16.55
N LEU A 12 -3.42 9.78 15.33
CA LEU A 12 -2.69 8.99 14.35
C LEU A 12 -1.37 8.44 14.93
N ASN A 13 -1.32 7.13 15.12
CA ASN A 13 -0.14 6.40 15.58
C ASN A 13 0.64 5.87 14.37
N LEU A 14 1.15 6.80 13.57
CA LEU A 14 1.97 6.49 12.40
C LEU A 14 3.43 6.43 12.81
N SER A 15 4.12 5.39 12.36
CA SER A 15 5.58 5.32 12.49
C SER A 15 6.18 6.44 11.62
N THR A 16 7.13 7.19 12.17
CA THR A 16 7.86 8.28 11.49
C THR A 16 9.35 8.04 11.62
N PRO A 17 10.19 8.57 10.70
CA PRO A 17 11.64 8.48 10.83
C PRO A 17 12.12 8.94 12.21
N GLU A 18 13.13 8.28 12.75
CA GLU A 18 13.85 8.76 13.93
C GLU A 18 14.48 10.14 13.64
N ARG A 19 14.63 10.96 14.69
CA ARG A 19 14.89 12.42 14.61
C ARG A 19 15.93 12.82 13.56
N GLU A 20 15.72 14.01 12.98
CA GLU A 20 16.62 14.65 12.02
C GLU A 20 18.09 14.59 12.48
N GLY A 21 18.89 13.81 11.78
CA GLY A 21 20.35 13.80 11.94
C GLY A 21 20.94 15.05 11.29
N ALA A 22 21.89 15.69 11.96
CA ALA A 22 22.64 16.79 11.38
C ALA A 22 23.53 16.27 10.25
N ASN A 23 23.22 16.70 9.02
CA ASN A 23 24.04 16.55 7.81
C ASN A 23 24.21 15.12 7.26
N SER A 24 23.17 14.60 6.60
CA SER A 24 23.38 13.54 5.60
C SER A 24 23.87 14.16 4.29
N SER A 25 24.95 13.65 3.69
CA SER A 25 25.45 14.03 2.35
C SER A 25 24.55 13.47 1.24
N VAL A 26 23.25 13.77 1.31
CA VAL A 26 22.24 13.24 0.41
C VAL A 26 21.92 14.26 -0.67
N GLU A 27 21.79 13.76 -1.90
CA GLU A 27 21.47 14.59 -3.05
C GLU A 27 20.02 15.14 -2.94
N GLN A 28 19.90 16.47 -2.94
CA GLN A 28 18.60 17.17 -2.86
C GLN A 28 18.17 17.79 -4.18
N ASN A 29 18.99 17.71 -5.23
CA ASN A 29 18.66 18.13 -6.57
C ASN A 29 17.97 17.00 -7.35
N GLU A 30 16.82 17.31 -7.94
CA GLU A 30 15.96 16.32 -8.63
C GLU A 30 16.68 15.64 -9.79
N ALA A 31 17.40 16.41 -10.61
CA ALA A 31 18.08 15.89 -11.79
C ALA A 31 19.29 15.03 -11.40
N LEU A 32 20.05 15.47 -10.40
CA LEU A 32 21.20 14.72 -9.90
C LEU A 32 20.76 13.43 -9.21
N LEU A 33 19.70 13.48 -8.39
CA LEU A 33 19.12 12.30 -7.75
C LEU A 33 18.60 11.32 -8.81
N GLY A 34 17.80 11.79 -9.76
CA GLY A 34 17.30 10.96 -10.86
C GLY A 34 18.44 10.36 -11.70
N GLY A 35 19.54 11.10 -11.89
CA GLY A 35 20.75 10.60 -12.54
C GLY A 35 21.48 9.53 -11.70
N TRP A 36 21.57 9.73 -10.38
CA TRP A 36 22.19 8.78 -9.46
C TRP A 36 21.40 7.46 -9.39
N ILE A 37 20.07 7.52 -9.24
CA ILE A 37 19.19 6.33 -9.23
C ILE A 37 19.38 5.49 -10.50
N LYS A 38 19.51 6.13 -11.67
CA LYS A 38 19.73 5.43 -12.95
C LYS A 38 21.08 4.70 -13.03
N ARG A 39 22.08 5.13 -12.24
CA ARG A 39 23.44 4.55 -12.20
C ARG A 39 23.62 3.51 -11.10
N LEU A 40 22.61 3.23 -10.28
CA LEU A 40 22.67 2.16 -9.30
C LEU A 40 22.99 0.82 -9.98
N PRO A 41 23.75 -0.08 -9.33
CA PRO A 41 24.27 -1.30 -9.95
C PRO A 41 23.17 -2.34 -10.12
N LYS A 42 22.39 -2.27 -11.22
CA LYS A 42 21.23 -3.15 -11.44
C LYS A 42 21.57 -4.63 -11.56
N ASP A 43 22.81 -4.95 -11.94
CA ASP A 43 23.30 -6.31 -12.08
C ASP A 43 23.78 -6.92 -10.76
N ASP A 44 23.89 -6.12 -9.70
CA ASP A 44 24.24 -6.53 -8.34
C ASP A 44 23.14 -6.06 -7.39
N LEU A 45 22.17 -6.94 -7.14
CA LEU A 45 20.97 -6.59 -6.40
C LEU A 45 21.26 -6.31 -4.92
N GLU A 46 22.26 -6.95 -4.35
CA GLU A 46 22.72 -6.72 -2.98
C GLU A 46 23.25 -5.30 -2.86
N LYS A 47 24.23 -4.94 -3.70
CA LYS A 47 24.79 -3.58 -3.70
C LYS A 47 23.76 -2.53 -4.09
N TYR A 48 22.84 -2.87 -5.00
CA TYR A 48 21.71 -2.02 -5.35
C TYR A 48 20.89 -1.70 -4.11
N THR A 49 20.41 -2.71 -3.37
CA THR A 49 19.55 -2.50 -2.21
C THR A 49 20.26 -1.77 -1.07
N GLU A 50 21.53 -2.06 -0.80
CA GLU A 50 22.35 -1.39 0.21
C GLU A 50 22.46 0.12 -0.08
N LEU A 51 22.96 0.50 -1.26
CA LEU A 51 23.15 1.91 -1.64
C LEU A 51 21.82 2.67 -1.69
N TYR A 52 20.76 2.00 -2.12
CA TYR A 52 19.42 2.56 -2.16
C TYR A 52 18.93 2.90 -0.75
N LEU A 53 19.05 1.94 0.16
CA LEU A 53 18.52 2.05 1.50
C LEU A 53 19.26 3.13 2.28
N ASP A 54 20.58 3.18 2.17
CA ASP A 54 21.41 4.21 2.80
C ASP A 54 21.01 5.62 2.32
N ALA A 55 20.83 5.80 1.02
CA ALA A 55 20.43 7.08 0.45
C ALA A 55 19.03 7.51 0.90
N LEU A 56 18.07 6.57 0.94
CA LEU A 56 16.70 6.85 1.34
C LEU A 56 16.58 7.14 2.85
N LYS A 57 17.28 6.38 3.70
CA LYS A 57 17.36 6.65 5.15
C LYS A 57 17.96 8.03 5.41
N GLY A 58 19.07 8.34 4.76
CA GLY A 58 19.68 9.67 4.83
C GLY A 58 18.69 10.75 4.39
N PHE A 59 17.98 10.53 3.26
CA PHE A 59 16.99 11.48 2.76
C PHE A 59 15.87 11.76 3.77
N ASN A 60 15.32 10.73 4.40
CA ASN A 60 14.25 10.85 5.40
C ASN A 60 14.66 11.69 6.63
N GLN A 61 15.97 11.76 6.93
CA GLN A 61 16.53 12.57 8.01
C GLN A 61 16.77 14.04 7.60
N THR A 62 16.68 14.39 6.32
CA THR A 62 16.87 15.77 5.86
C THR A 62 15.64 16.65 6.07
N SER A 63 15.89 17.92 6.40
CA SER A 63 14.87 18.97 6.37
C SER A 63 14.83 19.61 4.98
N SER A 64 13.67 19.61 4.34
CA SER A 64 13.42 20.32 3.08
C SER A 64 11.94 20.70 3.00
N ASN A 65 11.55 21.51 2.01
CA ASN A 65 10.14 21.88 1.86
C ASN A 65 9.30 20.69 1.37
N GLU A 66 8.04 20.63 1.78
CA GLU A 66 7.14 19.48 1.54
C GLU A 66 6.96 19.15 0.05
N GLN A 67 6.99 20.16 -0.83
CA GLN A 67 6.86 19.95 -2.27
C GLN A 67 8.10 19.25 -2.83
N GLN A 68 9.30 19.72 -2.48
CA GLN A 68 10.56 19.08 -2.84
C GLN A 68 10.65 17.67 -2.28
N GLN A 69 10.27 17.47 -1.02
CA GLN A 69 10.22 16.13 -0.41
C GLN A 69 9.30 15.17 -1.18
N SER A 70 8.11 15.64 -1.56
CA SER A 70 7.16 14.84 -2.34
C SER A 70 7.74 14.41 -3.70
N ILE A 71 8.49 15.31 -4.37
CA ILE A 71 9.16 15.03 -5.65
C ILE A 71 10.25 13.96 -5.48
N MET A 72 11.14 14.14 -4.51
CA MET A 72 12.28 13.24 -4.31
C MET A 72 11.83 11.84 -3.89
N LEU A 73 10.83 11.74 -3.00
CA LEU A 73 10.25 10.44 -2.63
C LEU A 73 9.63 9.75 -3.84
N ASP A 74 9.00 10.47 -4.77
CA ASP A 74 8.43 9.87 -5.97
C ASP A 74 9.52 9.37 -6.95
N LEU A 75 10.68 10.03 -6.99
CA LEU A 75 11.85 9.54 -7.73
C LEU A 75 12.36 8.22 -7.16
N TYR A 76 12.46 8.10 -5.84
CA TYR A 76 12.81 6.84 -5.18
C TYR A 76 11.71 5.78 -5.31
N ARG A 77 10.44 6.18 -5.39
CA ARG A 77 9.33 5.25 -5.44
C ARG A 77 9.27 4.45 -6.75
N ALA A 78 9.47 5.12 -7.88
CA ALA A 78 9.26 4.51 -9.20
C ALA A 78 10.08 3.23 -9.44
N PRO A 79 11.42 3.24 -9.33
CA PRO A 79 12.22 2.04 -9.62
C PRO A 79 12.03 0.93 -8.57
N LEU A 80 11.74 1.27 -7.31
CA LEU A 80 11.46 0.25 -6.28
C LEU A 80 10.16 -0.50 -6.60
N ASN A 81 9.11 0.23 -6.99
CA ASN A 81 7.86 -0.39 -7.41
C ASN A 81 8.07 -1.27 -8.65
N ASP A 82 8.83 -0.81 -9.63
CA ASP A 82 9.15 -1.62 -10.81
C ASP A 82 9.89 -2.90 -10.43
N LEU A 83 10.81 -2.82 -9.45
CA LEU A 83 11.53 -3.99 -8.93
C LEU A 83 10.59 -4.97 -8.20
N LEU A 84 9.64 -4.48 -7.40
CA LEU A 84 8.63 -5.32 -6.74
C LEU A 84 7.85 -6.19 -7.74
N PHE A 85 7.41 -5.60 -8.86
CA PHE A 85 6.61 -6.32 -9.85
C PHE A 85 7.45 -7.19 -10.79
N SER A 86 8.73 -6.84 -11.02
CA SER A 86 9.58 -7.55 -11.97
C SER A 86 10.41 -8.69 -11.35
N LEU A 87 10.76 -8.59 -10.06
CA LEU A 87 11.52 -9.59 -9.32
C LEU A 87 10.60 -10.67 -8.73
N THR A 88 10.52 -11.80 -9.43
CA THR A 88 9.77 -12.99 -8.97
C THR A 88 10.67 -13.89 -8.12
N PRO A 89 10.11 -14.74 -7.24
CA PRO A 89 10.94 -15.65 -6.43
C PRO A 89 11.75 -16.64 -7.27
N PHE A 90 11.24 -17.04 -8.44
CA PHE A 90 12.01 -17.81 -9.41
C PHE A 90 13.22 -17.02 -9.92
N LYS A 91 13.05 -15.77 -10.36
CA LYS A 91 14.19 -14.94 -10.80
C LYS A 91 15.20 -14.75 -9.67
N LEU A 92 14.71 -14.46 -8.47
CA LEU A 92 15.58 -14.28 -7.31
C LEU A 92 16.39 -15.56 -7.01
N SER A 93 15.79 -16.75 -7.13
CA SER A 93 16.50 -18.02 -6.94
C SER A 93 17.48 -18.38 -8.04
N GLN A 94 17.36 -17.78 -9.23
CA GLN A 94 18.36 -17.92 -10.29
C GLN A 94 19.59 -17.03 -10.02
N ILE A 95 19.36 -15.84 -9.45
CA ILE A 95 20.45 -14.88 -9.13
C ILE A 95 21.19 -15.33 -7.87
N TYR A 96 20.46 -15.72 -6.82
CA TYR A 96 21.00 -16.12 -5.52
C TYR A 96 20.56 -17.56 -5.20
N PRO A 97 21.44 -18.56 -5.43
CA PRO A 97 21.13 -19.95 -5.10
C PRO A 97 20.98 -20.18 -3.59
N ASP A 98 21.80 -19.50 -2.78
CA ASP A 98 21.75 -19.59 -1.32
C ASP A 98 20.44 -19.00 -0.77
N LEU A 99 19.91 -19.60 0.31
CA LEU A 99 18.65 -19.15 0.90
C LEU A 99 18.82 -17.89 1.74
N ASN A 100 19.95 -17.73 2.44
CA ASN A 100 20.21 -16.56 3.29
C ASN A 100 20.40 -15.32 2.42
N ASP A 101 21.16 -15.42 1.33
CA ASP A 101 21.34 -14.31 0.39
C ASP A 101 19.99 -13.84 -0.17
N ARG A 102 19.10 -14.78 -0.53
CA ARG A 102 17.74 -14.45 -0.95
C ARG A 102 16.94 -13.74 0.14
N ASN A 103 16.99 -14.25 1.37
CA ASN A 103 16.27 -13.66 2.49
C ASN A 103 16.77 -12.24 2.77
N ASN A 104 18.09 -11.99 2.68
CA ASN A 104 18.66 -10.66 2.84
C ASN A 104 18.09 -9.68 1.81
N ILE A 105 17.99 -10.08 0.53
CA ILE A 105 17.36 -9.25 -0.50
C ILE A 105 15.86 -9.02 -0.23
N ILE A 106 15.14 -10.06 0.18
CA ILE A 106 13.69 -9.97 0.50
C ILE A 106 13.47 -8.98 1.66
N ASP A 107 14.29 -9.05 2.70
CA ASP A 107 14.20 -8.20 3.87
C ASP A 107 14.63 -6.76 3.54
N ALA A 108 15.70 -6.57 2.75
CA ALA A 108 16.14 -5.25 2.29
C ALA A 108 15.07 -4.52 1.44
N LEU A 109 14.36 -5.25 0.57
CA LEU A 109 13.24 -4.67 -0.20
C LEU A 109 12.05 -4.30 0.69
N THR A 110 11.78 -5.12 1.72
CA THR A 110 10.76 -4.81 2.73
C THR A 110 11.11 -3.53 3.46
N GLU A 111 12.37 -3.37 3.86
CA GLU A 111 12.88 -2.18 4.53
C GLU A 111 12.84 -0.94 3.64
N LEU A 112 13.18 -1.06 2.35
CA LEU A 112 13.06 0.04 1.38
C LEU A 112 11.62 0.55 1.23
N MET A 113 10.65 -0.36 1.15
CA MET A 113 9.23 0.03 1.11
C MET A 113 8.78 0.67 2.43
N ALA A 114 9.28 0.16 3.56
CA ALA A 114 9.02 0.75 4.87
C ALA A 114 9.59 2.18 4.97
N GLU A 115 10.81 2.41 4.51
CA GLU A 115 11.45 3.73 4.49
C GLU A 115 10.73 4.71 3.56
N LEU A 116 10.22 4.26 2.40
CA LEU A 116 9.37 5.12 1.58
C LEU A 116 8.05 5.46 2.28
N ALA A 117 7.39 4.47 2.89
CA ALA A 117 6.18 4.69 3.65
C ALA A 117 6.43 5.68 4.81
N LEU A 118 7.56 5.57 5.51
CA LEU A 118 8.00 6.49 6.56
C LEU A 118 8.13 7.92 6.04
N GLY A 119 8.80 8.12 4.89
CA GLY A 119 8.94 9.43 4.26
C GLY A 119 7.60 10.08 3.92
N TYR A 120 6.65 9.31 3.35
CA TYR A 120 5.32 9.83 3.06
C TYR A 120 4.51 10.10 4.34
N LYS A 121 4.58 9.27 5.37
CA LYS A 121 3.90 9.52 6.66
C LYS A 121 4.45 10.76 7.36
N LYS A 122 5.76 11.03 7.26
CA LYS A 122 6.37 12.30 7.70
C LYS A 122 5.71 13.49 7.01
N LEU A 123 5.55 13.44 5.69
CA LEU A 123 4.85 14.49 4.93
C LEU A 123 3.40 14.70 5.37
N VAL A 124 2.65 13.63 5.66
CA VAL A 124 1.29 13.75 6.20
C VAL A 124 1.29 14.57 7.49
N ILE A 125 2.16 14.21 8.44
CA ILE A 125 2.22 14.87 9.75
C ILE A 125 2.70 16.32 9.64
N GLU A 126 3.77 16.58 8.88
CA GLU A 126 4.35 17.91 8.73
C GLU A 126 3.42 18.87 8.00
N SER A 127 2.79 18.40 6.91
CA SER A 127 1.84 19.21 6.18
C SER A 127 0.56 19.45 6.99
N GLY A 128 0.12 18.46 7.77
CA GLY A 128 -1.01 18.61 8.70
C GLY A 128 -0.78 19.69 9.75
N LYS A 129 0.45 19.82 10.27
CA LYS A 129 0.81 20.90 11.22
C LYS A 129 0.58 22.29 10.64
N LYS A 130 0.76 22.46 9.32
CA LYS A 130 0.57 23.73 8.59
C LYS A 130 -0.88 23.94 8.13
N ILE A 131 -1.50 22.90 7.57
CA ILE A 131 -2.87 22.93 7.05
C ILE A 131 -3.62 21.72 7.63
N ALA A 132 -4.33 21.95 8.73
CA ALA A 132 -5.09 20.93 9.45
C ALA A 132 -6.40 20.51 8.74
N ASN A 133 -6.84 21.26 7.72
CA ASN A 133 -7.97 20.85 6.89
C ASN A 133 -7.45 19.99 5.72
N LEU A 134 -7.63 18.67 5.81
CA LEU A 134 -7.13 17.72 4.81
C LEU A 134 -7.68 18.00 3.41
N THR A 135 -8.95 18.39 3.28
CA THR A 135 -9.59 18.71 2.00
C THR A 135 -8.89 19.87 1.26
N ARG A 136 -8.22 20.76 2.00
CA ARG A 136 -7.42 21.89 1.48
C ARG A 136 -5.91 21.61 1.46
N ASN A 137 -5.49 20.40 1.77
CA ASN A 137 -4.08 20.02 1.87
C ASN A 137 -3.71 18.97 0.78
N PRO A 138 -3.39 19.41 -0.46
CA PRO A 138 -3.12 18.48 -1.56
C PRO A 138 -1.84 17.65 -1.35
N ILE A 139 -0.86 18.18 -0.60
CA ILE A 139 0.36 17.45 -0.24
C ILE A 139 0.02 16.29 0.68
N ALA A 140 -0.75 16.51 1.74
CA ALA A 140 -1.15 15.45 2.65
C ALA A 140 -2.03 14.39 1.94
N ILE A 141 -2.98 14.80 1.09
CA ILE A 141 -3.79 13.83 0.31
C ILE A 141 -2.87 12.96 -0.59
N PHE A 142 -1.89 13.57 -1.25
CA PHE A 142 -0.91 12.86 -2.07
C PHE A 142 -0.06 11.90 -1.22
N ALA A 143 0.48 12.37 -0.10
CA ALA A 143 1.31 11.59 0.79
C ALA A 143 0.54 10.41 1.42
N ILE A 144 -0.74 10.58 1.78
CA ILE A 144 -1.60 9.49 2.25
C ILE A 144 -1.73 8.39 1.17
N ASN A 145 -1.99 8.77 -0.09
CA ASN A 145 -2.11 7.80 -1.19
C ASN A 145 -0.81 7.04 -1.42
N ARG A 146 0.33 7.72 -1.34
CA ARG A 146 1.66 7.11 -1.51
C ARG A 146 2.05 6.23 -0.33
N ALA A 147 1.78 6.65 0.90
CA ALA A 147 1.98 5.83 2.09
C ALA A 147 1.16 4.54 2.00
N CYS A 148 -0.12 4.63 1.61
CA CYS A 148 -0.96 3.46 1.38
C CYS A 148 -0.40 2.51 0.33
N GLU A 149 0.09 3.04 -0.79
CA GLU A 149 0.71 2.22 -1.84
C GLU A 149 1.90 1.43 -1.31
N GLN A 150 2.80 2.08 -0.56
CA GLN A 150 3.99 1.41 -0.03
C GLN A 150 3.64 0.39 1.06
N LEU A 151 2.74 0.71 1.99
CA LEU A 151 2.25 -0.23 2.99
C LEU A 151 1.55 -1.44 2.33
N GLY A 152 0.72 -1.20 1.31
CA GLY A 152 0.08 -2.28 0.57
C GLY A 152 1.09 -3.14 -0.20
N TYR A 153 2.15 -2.55 -0.72
CA TYR A 153 3.24 -3.28 -1.37
C TYR A 153 4.11 -4.08 -0.41
N MET A 154 4.29 -3.64 0.84
CA MET A 154 4.90 -4.47 1.89
C MET A 154 4.09 -5.75 2.12
N ALA A 155 2.76 -5.65 2.24
CA ALA A 155 1.89 -6.81 2.36
C ALA A 155 1.94 -7.71 1.11
N LEU A 156 1.87 -7.11 -0.09
CA LEU A 156 1.97 -7.87 -1.35
C LEU A 156 3.31 -8.61 -1.50
N HIS A 157 4.41 -7.98 -1.11
CA HIS A 157 5.74 -8.59 -1.14
C HIS A 157 5.85 -9.74 -0.15
N ALA A 158 5.30 -9.59 1.05
CA ALA A 158 5.23 -10.65 2.04
C ALA A 158 4.47 -11.86 1.48
N TYR A 159 3.30 -11.64 0.86
CA TYR A 159 2.55 -12.70 0.17
C TYR A 159 3.35 -13.36 -0.95
N LYS A 160 4.00 -12.58 -1.81
CA LYS A 160 4.78 -13.06 -2.96
C LYS A 160 5.90 -14.02 -2.55
N PHE A 161 6.54 -13.75 -1.42
CA PHE A 161 7.67 -14.52 -0.88
C PHE A 161 7.30 -15.45 0.28
N ASN A 162 6.00 -15.62 0.57
CA ASN A 162 5.50 -16.44 1.67
C ASN A 162 6.13 -16.07 3.03
N ARG A 163 6.17 -14.77 3.32
CA ARG A 163 6.64 -14.16 4.57
C ARG A 163 5.44 -13.60 5.32
N GLU A 164 5.56 -13.46 6.63
CA GLU A 164 4.58 -12.73 7.42
C GLU A 164 4.56 -11.26 7.02
N VAL A 165 3.36 -10.66 6.99
CA VAL A 165 3.23 -9.22 6.76
C VAL A 165 3.87 -8.48 7.95
N PRO A 166 4.73 -7.49 7.72
CA PRO A 166 5.35 -6.74 8.80
C PRO A 166 4.33 -6.09 9.74
N ASN A 167 4.69 -5.99 11.01
CA ASN A 167 3.87 -5.33 12.03
C ASN A 167 3.52 -3.89 11.62
N LYS A 168 2.35 -3.44 12.07
CA LYS A 168 1.70 -2.14 11.85
C LYS A 168 1.23 -1.86 10.41
N VAL A 169 1.48 -2.73 9.43
CA VAL A 169 1.09 -2.47 8.03
C VAL A 169 -0.41 -2.24 7.90
N PHE A 170 -1.23 -3.15 8.43
CA PHE A 170 -2.69 -3.01 8.33
C PHE A 170 -3.21 -1.94 9.26
N ASN A 171 -2.65 -1.84 10.46
CA ASN A 171 -3.02 -0.80 11.40
C ASN A 171 -2.85 0.61 10.79
N GLU A 172 -1.70 0.92 10.21
CA GLU A 172 -1.46 2.22 9.59
C GLU A 172 -2.31 2.43 8.32
N LEU A 173 -2.53 1.38 7.52
CA LEU A 173 -3.46 1.43 6.39
C LEU A 173 -4.88 1.83 6.85
N HIS A 174 -5.40 1.19 7.91
CA HIS A 174 -6.72 1.49 8.45
C HIS A 174 -6.81 2.92 8.98
N GLN A 175 -5.80 3.37 9.72
CA GLN A 175 -5.75 4.72 10.28
C GLN A 175 -5.75 5.79 9.19
N LEU A 176 -4.88 5.61 8.17
CA LEU A 176 -4.83 6.51 7.02
C LEU A 176 -6.17 6.53 6.28
N TYR A 177 -6.80 5.37 6.07
CA TYR A 177 -8.07 5.28 5.34
C TYR A 177 -9.20 5.97 6.06
N GLN A 178 -9.32 5.78 7.38
CA GLN A 178 -10.30 6.50 8.18
C GLN A 178 -10.13 8.01 8.10
N LEU A 179 -8.88 8.50 8.16
CA LEU A 179 -8.58 9.92 8.04
C LEU A 179 -9.08 10.47 6.68
N ALA A 180 -8.82 9.76 5.59
CA ALA A 180 -9.28 10.19 4.27
C ALA A 180 -10.80 10.10 4.10
N LEU A 181 -11.42 9.08 4.67
CA LEU A 181 -12.86 8.87 4.65
C LEU A 181 -13.59 9.99 5.41
N LEU A 182 -13.11 10.34 6.61
CA LEU A 182 -13.68 11.42 7.42
C LEU A 182 -13.63 12.78 6.70
N ALA A 183 -12.56 13.03 5.96
CA ALA A 183 -12.39 14.25 5.17
C ALA A 183 -13.07 14.20 3.79
N GLU A 184 -13.72 13.08 3.44
CA GLU A 184 -14.36 12.83 2.14
C GLU A 184 -13.38 13.02 0.95
N VAL A 185 -12.15 12.54 1.10
CA VAL A 185 -11.10 12.61 0.08
C VAL A 185 -10.62 11.24 -0.40
N GLU A 186 -11.15 10.15 0.14
CA GLU A 186 -10.73 8.78 -0.15
C GLU A 186 -10.87 8.40 -1.63
N LYS A 187 -11.87 8.97 -2.32
CA LYS A 187 -12.12 8.78 -3.75
C LYS A 187 -11.32 9.72 -4.66
N LYS A 188 -10.62 10.72 -4.11
CA LYS A 188 -9.85 11.66 -4.94
C LYS A 188 -8.64 10.95 -5.52
N ILE A 189 -8.32 11.28 -6.77
CA ILE A 189 -7.02 10.94 -7.39
C ILE A 189 -6.08 12.13 -7.13
N PRO A 190 -5.11 12.02 -6.20
CA PRO A 190 -4.28 13.14 -5.83
C PRO A 190 -3.35 13.59 -6.95
N PHE A 191 -3.11 14.89 -6.96
CA PHE A 191 -2.33 15.57 -7.98
C PHE A 191 -1.72 16.86 -7.42
N ILE A 192 -0.40 16.99 -7.47
CA ILE A 192 0.32 18.13 -6.86
C ILE A 192 1.20 18.93 -7.84
N ASN A 193 1.50 18.43 -9.04
CA ASN A 193 2.30 19.18 -10.04
C ASN A 193 2.15 18.67 -11.49
N GLN A 194 1.71 19.54 -12.42
CA GLN A 194 1.60 19.23 -13.87
C GLN A 194 2.96 19.07 -14.55
N ARG A 195 3.97 19.84 -14.15
CA ARG A 195 5.28 19.83 -14.81
C ARG A 195 6.06 18.56 -14.51
N GLN A 196 5.87 17.99 -13.32
CA GLN A 196 6.59 16.80 -12.85
C GLN A 196 5.73 15.53 -12.86
N ARG A 197 4.49 15.60 -13.37
CA ARG A 197 3.56 14.46 -13.49
C ARG A 197 3.36 13.71 -12.16
N LEU A 198 3.34 14.42 -11.03
CA LEU A 198 3.04 13.85 -9.71
C LEU A 198 1.54 13.64 -9.59
N GLN A 199 1.06 12.59 -10.26
CA GLN A 199 -0.31 12.13 -10.27
C GLN A 199 -0.37 10.68 -9.83
N ALA A 200 -1.28 10.36 -8.91
CA ALA A 200 -1.58 8.98 -8.59
C ALA A 200 -2.35 8.31 -9.74
N LYS A 201 -2.13 7.02 -9.94
CA LYS A 201 -2.88 6.23 -10.95
C LYS A 201 -4.29 5.85 -10.48
N SER A 202 -4.51 5.83 -9.17
CA SER A 202 -5.76 5.41 -8.54
C SER A 202 -6.00 6.20 -7.26
N SER A 203 -7.27 6.27 -6.88
CA SER A 203 -7.72 6.84 -5.61
C SER A 203 -7.19 6.03 -4.43
N PHE A 204 -7.25 6.62 -3.24
CA PHE A 204 -6.85 5.90 -2.04
C PHE A 204 -7.81 4.74 -1.74
N LYS A 205 -9.12 4.94 -1.95
CA LYS A 205 -10.14 3.90 -1.85
C LYS A 205 -9.82 2.69 -2.71
N GLU A 206 -9.48 2.88 -3.97
CA GLU A 206 -9.12 1.75 -4.85
C GLU A 206 -7.88 1.00 -4.35
N ARG A 207 -6.81 1.69 -3.95
CA ARG A 207 -5.59 1.04 -3.44
C ARG A 207 -5.85 0.25 -2.16
N TYR A 208 -6.57 0.85 -1.23
CA TYR A 208 -6.92 0.24 0.04
C TYR A 208 -7.83 -0.97 -0.18
N CYS A 209 -8.89 -0.84 -0.98
CA CYS A 209 -9.72 -1.97 -1.37
C CYS A 209 -8.88 -3.08 -2.02
N GLN A 210 -8.04 -2.77 -3.00
CA GLN A 210 -7.25 -3.75 -3.74
C GLN A 210 -6.38 -4.61 -2.81
N ILE A 211 -5.68 -3.98 -1.84
CA ILE A 211 -4.85 -4.75 -0.91
C ILE A 211 -5.71 -5.56 0.07
N LEU A 212 -6.84 -5.03 0.55
CA LEU A 212 -7.72 -5.80 1.44
C LEU A 212 -8.32 -7.01 0.73
N LEU A 213 -8.74 -6.88 -0.53
CA LEU A 213 -9.36 -7.95 -1.32
C LEU A 213 -8.39 -9.12 -1.53
N ILE A 214 -7.12 -8.87 -1.85
CA ILE A 214 -6.13 -9.96 -1.92
C ILE A 214 -5.80 -10.55 -0.55
N SER A 215 -5.86 -9.73 0.51
CA SER A 215 -5.55 -10.17 1.87
C SER A 215 -6.60 -11.15 2.42
N ILE A 216 -7.88 -10.95 2.07
CA ILE A 216 -8.96 -11.86 2.45
C ILE A 216 -9.07 -13.10 1.56
N SER A 217 -8.37 -13.14 0.42
CA SER A 217 -8.45 -14.23 -0.56
C SER A 217 -7.43 -15.36 -0.34
N ASN A 218 -6.95 -15.56 0.88
CA ASN A 218 -5.90 -16.53 1.24
C ASN A 218 -4.66 -16.46 0.32
N PRO A 219 -3.90 -15.34 0.35
CA PRO A 219 -2.80 -15.14 -0.59
C PRO A 219 -1.65 -16.14 -0.42
N TYR A 220 -1.47 -16.72 0.77
CA TYR A 220 -0.46 -17.76 1.04
C TYR A 220 -0.81 -19.12 0.44
N GLY A 221 -2.07 -19.34 0.06
CA GLY A 221 -2.48 -20.53 -0.69
C GLY A 221 -2.19 -20.46 -2.18
N LEU A 222 -1.86 -19.28 -2.71
CA LEU A 222 -1.54 -19.06 -4.11
C LEU A 222 -0.08 -19.40 -4.39
N LYS A 223 0.22 -19.84 -5.61
CA LYS A 223 1.63 -19.95 -6.03
C LYS A 223 2.22 -18.56 -6.15
N SER A 224 3.54 -18.47 -5.95
CA SER A 224 4.25 -17.19 -5.95
C SER A 224 4.04 -16.31 -7.20
N GLY A 225 3.89 -16.91 -8.39
CA GLY A 225 3.55 -16.19 -9.62
C GLY A 225 2.07 -15.78 -9.74
N GLU A 226 1.19 -16.49 -9.04
CA GLU A 226 -0.26 -16.26 -9.05
C GLU A 226 -0.64 -15.10 -8.11
N VAL A 227 0.14 -14.82 -7.06
CA VAL A 227 -0.10 -13.69 -6.13
C VAL A 227 -0.15 -12.35 -6.86
N LEU A 228 0.85 -12.07 -7.71
CA LEU A 228 0.87 -10.83 -8.49
C LEU A 228 -0.28 -10.79 -9.49
N HIS A 229 -0.63 -11.92 -10.12
CA HIS A 229 -1.76 -11.98 -11.04
C HIS A 229 -3.09 -11.71 -10.32
N ALA A 230 -3.31 -12.35 -9.16
CA ALA A 230 -4.45 -12.10 -8.29
C ALA A 230 -4.52 -10.63 -7.87
N TYR A 231 -3.40 -10.02 -7.51
CA TYR A 231 -3.34 -8.59 -7.17
C TYR A 231 -3.83 -7.70 -8.31
N HIS A 232 -3.43 -7.96 -9.56
CA HIS A 232 -3.91 -7.21 -10.72
C HIS A 232 -5.41 -7.43 -10.98
N ILE A 233 -5.92 -8.65 -10.78
CA ILE A 233 -7.37 -8.92 -10.84
C ILE A 233 -8.10 -8.10 -9.79
N MET A 234 -7.60 -8.04 -8.54
CA MET A 234 -8.22 -7.25 -7.47
C MET A 234 -8.31 -5.76 -7.79
N GLN A 235 -7.47 -5.24 -8.68
CA GLN A 235 -7.60 -3.85 -9.15
C GLN A 235 -8.98 -3.60 -9.75
N GLN A 236 -9.49 -4.53 -10.56
CA GLN A 236 -10.79 -4.42 -11.21
C GLN A 236 -11.93 -4.50 -10.18
N PHE A 237 -11.77 -5.36 -9.16
CA PHE A 237 -12.75 -5.52 -8.09
C PHE A 237 -12.78 -4.32 -7.14
N SER A 238 -11.63 -3.69 -6.92
CA SER A 238 -11.48 -2.54 -6.02
C SER A 238 -12.35 -1.33 -6.41
N VAL A 239 -12.62 -1.19 -7.72
CA VAL A 239 -13.49 -0.14 -8.26
C VAL A 239 -14.93 -0.31 -7.75
N ALA A 240 -15.45 -1.54 -7.78
CA ALA A 240 -16.83 -1.84 -7.36
C ALA A 240 -16.99 -2.08 -5.87
N ALA A 241 -15.98 -2.63 -5.19
CA ALA A 241 -16.02 -2.88 -3.76
C ALA A 241 -16.35 -1.61 -2.97
N GLN A 242 -17.18 -1.72 -1.94
CA GLN A 242 -17.63 -0.58 -1.14
C GLN A 242 -17.03 -0.66 0.25
N ILE A 243 -16.57 0.47 0.78
CA ILE A 243 -16.15 0.59 2.17
C ILE A 243 -16.89 1.75 2.81
N ALA A 244 -17.53 1.49 3.95
CA ALA A 244 -18.30 2.46 4.69
C ALA A 244 -18.18 2.23 6.21
N PRO A 245 -18.46 3.23 7.06
CA PRO A 245 -18.60 3.03 8.50
C PRO A 245 -19.67 1.99 8.83
N LEU A 246 -19.45 1.19 9.87
CA LEU A 246 -20.45 0.26 10.38
C LEU A 246 -21.68 1.05 10.89
N PRO A 247 -22.89 0.80 10.38
CA PRO A 247 -24.10 1.42 10.89
C PRO A 247 -24.36 1.03 12.36
N MET A 248 -24.97 1.93 13.12
CA MET A 248 -25.38 1.64 14.49
C MET A 248 -26.42 0.52 14.50
N GLY A 249 -26.21 -0.50 15.35
CA GLY A 249 -27.09 -1.67 15.44
C GLY A 249 -27.03 -2.61 14.25
N ALA A 250 -25.98 -2.53 13.42
CA ALA A 250 -25.78 -3.47 12.32
C ALA A 250 -25.63 -4.91 12.82
N GLU A 251 -26.16 -5.85 12.05
CA GLU A 251 -25.96 -7.29 12.24
C GLU A 251 -24.92 -7.82 11.25
N VAL A 252 -24.47 -9.06 11.47
CA VAL A 252 -23.56 -9.74 10.56
C VAL A 252 -24.28 -10.06 9.24
N VAL A 253 -23.67 -9.69 8.12
CA VAL A 253 -24.21 -9.92 6.78
C VAL A 253 -23.20 -10.72 5.95
N ALA A 254 -23.64 -11.83 5.36
CA ALA A 254 -22.80 -12.62 4.44
C ALA A 254 -22.28 -11.75 3.29
N GLY A 255 -21.02 -11.93 2.88
CA GLY A 255 -20.36 -11.14 1.83
C GLY A 255 -19.80 -9.79 2.30
N GLN A 256 -20.01 -9.44 3.58
CA GLN A 256 -19.38 -8.29 4.22
C GLN A 256 -18.23 -8.74 5.13
N PHE A 257 -17.20 -7.91 5.18
CA PHE A 257 -16.02 -8.10 6.01
C PHE A 257 -15.85 -6.89 6.91
N TYR A 258 -15.51 -7.14 8.17
CA TYR A 258 -15.45 -6.11 9.19
C TYR A 258 -14.00 -5.76 9.52
N ILE A 259 -13.71 -4.47 9.55
CA ILE A 259 -12.37 -3.92 9.75
C ILE A 259 -12.35 -3.24 11.11
N ASN A 260 -11.65 -3.83 12.07
CA ASN A 260 -11.30 -3.13 13.30
C ASN A 260 -10.17 -2.15 12.98
N CYS A 261 -10.48 -0.87 12.91
CA CYS A 261 -9.48 0.11 12.47
C CYS A 261 -8.39 0.41 13.50
N LEU A 262 -8.47 -0.17 14.70
CA LEU A 262 -7.43 -0.11 15.72
C LEU A 262 -6.52 -1.34 15.71
N ALA A 263 -6.92 -2.41 15.01
CA ALA A 263 -6.13 -3.63 14.94
C ALA A 263 -5.09 -3.57 13.82
N ASP A 264 -4.04 -4.39 13.94
CA ASP A 264 -3.11 -4.69 12.86
C ASP A 264 -3.47 -6.02 12.21
N LYS A 265 -4.67 -6.08 11.61
CA LYS A 265 -5.23 -7.34 11.08
C LYS A 265 -5.99 -7.09 9.78
N THR A 266 -6.10 -8.12 8.96
CA THR A 266 -6.97 -8.12 7.79
C THR A 266 -8.45 -8.09 8.20
N PRO A 267 -9.36 -7.71 7.28
CA PRO A 267 -10.79 -7.77 7.53
C PRO A 267 -11.23 -9.20 7.89
N LEU A 268 -12.16 -9.33 8.83
CA LEU A 268 -12.70 -10.61 9.26
C LEU A 268 -14.12 -10.82 8.76
N PRO A 269 -14.48 -12.03 8.29
CA PRO A 269 -15.87 -12.36 7.99
C PRO A 269 -16.63 -12.66 9.30
N SER A 270 -17.95 -12.61 9.21
CA SER A 270 -18.86 -13.31 10.12
C SER A 270 -18.90 -12.88 11.60
N GLU A 271 -18.04 -11.98 12.04
CA GLU A 271 -18.04 -11.45 13.41
C GLU A 271 -17.81 -9.94 13.43
N LEU A 272 -18.62 -9.22 14.21
CA LEU A 272 -18.40 -7.80 14.46
C LEU A 272 -17.23 -7.65 15.45
N PRO A 273 -16.20 -6.84 15.14
CA PRO A 273 -15.10 -6.64 16.05
C PRO A 273 -15.56 -6.02 17.36
N MET A 274 -15.17 -6.61 18.49
CA MET A 274 -15.45 -6.09 19.83
C MET A 274 -14.15 -5.87 20.58
N LEU A 275 -14.11 -4.80 21.40
CA LEU A 275 -13.04 -4.60 22.39
C LEU A 275 -13.31 -5.45 23.65
N GLU A 276 -12.30 -5.60 24.52
CA GLU A 276 -12.40 -6.42 25.75
C GLU A 276 -13.54 -5.99 26.68
N ASN A 277 -13.84 -4.69 26.69
CA ASN A 277 -14.95 -4.10 27.44
C ASN A 277 -16.30 -4.18 26.70
N GLN A 278 -16.42 -4.99 25.65
CA GLN A 278 -17.62 -5.16 24.82
C GLN A 278 -18.07 -3.89 24.08
N THR A 279 -17.17 -2.94 23.85
CA THR A 279 -17.47 -1.76 23.02
C THR A 279 -17.08 -2.02 21.56
N GLN A 280 -17.86 -1.47 20.62
CA GLN A 280 -17.54 -1.48 19.19
C GLN A 280 -16.39 -0.49 18.94
N PRO A 281 -15.21 -0.95 18.44
CA PRO A 281 -14.17 -0.04 18.01
C PRO A 281 -14.61 0.72 16.75
N PRO A 282 -13.91 1.79 16.34
CA PRO A 282 -14.08 2.36 15.01
C PRO A 282 -14.00 1.25 13.95
N THR A 283 -15.12 0.97 13.30
CA THR A 283 -15.28 -0.20 12.44
C THR A 283 -15.75 0.23 11.06
N LEU A 284 -15.07 -0.27 10.03
CA LEU A 284 -15.49 -0.16 8.64
C LEU A 284 -16.01 -1.51 8.15
N VAL A 285 -16.91 -1.45 7.19
CA VAL A 285 -17.46 -2.60 6.47
C VAL A 285 -16.91 -2.57 5.06
N LEU A 286 -16.23 -3.63 4.63
CA LEU A 286 -15.90 -3.90 3.24
C LEU A 286 -16.98 -4.82 2.67
N ASP A 287 -17.82 -4.26 1.79
CA ASP A 287 -18.82 -5.02 1.04
C ASP A 287 -18.24 -5.44 -0.32
N THR A 288 -18.13 -6.75 -0.50
CA THR A 288 -17.54 -7.37 -1.70
C THR A 288 -18.60 -7.80 -2.71
N LYS A 289 -19.89 -7.82 -2.35
CA LYS A 289 -20.98 -8.25 -3.25
C LYS A 289 -21.00 -7.48 -4.57
N PRO A 290 -20.82 -6.14 -4.60
CA PRO A 290 -20.79 -5.41 -5.87
C PRO A 290 -19.64 -5.86 -6.78
N ALA A 291 -18.54 -6.37 -6.22
CA ALA A 291 -17.40 -6.86 -6.98
C ALA A 291 -17.63 -8.27 -7.58
N ILE A 292 -18.51 -9.09 -6.99
CA ILE A 292 -18.87 -10.42 -7.53
C ILE A 292 -19.47 -10.29 -8.94
N GLY A 293 -20.26 -9.25 -9.21
CA GLY A 293 -20.80 -8.99 -10.55
C GLY A 293 -19.72 -8.80 -11.63
N ILE A 294 -18.52 -8.36 -11.23
CA ILE A 294 -17.36 -8.25 -12.13
C ILE A 294 -16.81 -9.64 -12.45
N VAL A 295 -16.75 -10.56 -11.49
CA VAL A 295 -16.28 -11.95 -11.67
C VAL A 295 -17.00 -12.62 -12.85
N ASP A 296 -18.33 -12.53 -12.90
CA ASP A 296 -19.14 -13.13 -13.98
C ASP A 296 -18.79 -12.57 -15.35
N SER A 297 -18.50 -11.27 -15.42
CA SER A 297 -18.10 -10.59 -16.64
C SER A 297 -16.70 -11.03 -17.09
N LEU A 298 -15.75 -11.15 -16.15
CA LEU A 298 -14.39 -11.61 -16.45
C LEU A 298 -14.34 -13.09 -16.83
N LEU A 299 -15.13 -13.94 -16.18
CA LEU A 299 -15.24 -15.36 -16.55
C LEU A 299 -15.79 -15.54 -17.97
N LYS A 300 -16.78 -14.72 -18.36
CA LYS A 300 -17.32 -14.71 -19.73
C LYS A 300 -16.27 -14.23 -20.73
N GLN A 301 -15.55 -13.15 -20.44
CA GLN A 301 -14.49 -12.65 -21.31
C GLN A 301 -13.36 -13.69 -21.50
N ALA A 302 -12.90 -14.31 -20.41
CA ALA A 302 -11.86 -15.36 -20.44
C ALA A 302 -12.29 -16.62 -21.20
N SER A 303 -13.59 -16.85 -21.40
CA SER A 303 -14.10 -17.96 -22.22
C SER A 303 -14.05 -17.68 -23.74
N VAL A 304 -13.85 -16.43 -24.13
CA VAL A 304 -13.85 -15.97 -25.53
C VAL A 304 -12.43 -15.73 -26.06
N SER A 305 -11.48 -15.34 -25.21
CA SER A 305 -10.08 -15.09 -25.58
C SER A 305 -9.20 -16.33 -25.42
N ILE A 306 -8.93 -17.03 -26.52
CA ILE A 306 -8.09 -18.25 -26.55
C ILE A 306 -6.58 -17.92 -26.65
N GLU A 307 -6.17 -16.70 -27.03
CA GLU A 307 -4.78 -16.43 -27.43
C GLU A 307 -4.21 -15.05 -27.04
N SER A 308 -4.38 -14.57 -25.80
CA SER A 308 -3.62 -13.39 -25.34
C SER A 308 -2.87 -13.61 -24.03
N ALA A 309 -1.68 -13.02 -23.93
CA ALA A 309 -0.87 -12.99 -22.70
C ALA A 309 -1.55 -12.22 -21.54
N GLU A 310 -2.66 -11.53 -21.83
CA GLU A 310 -3.52 -10.82 -20.88
C GLU A 310 -4.78 -11.63 -20.51
N ALA A 311 -4.88 -12.90 -20.94
CA ALA A 311 -5.99 -13.76 -20.55
C ALA A 311 -6.03 -13.87 -19.02
N ILE A 312 -7.12 -13.40 -18.42
CA ILE A 312 -7.40 -13.57 -17.00
C ILE A 312 -7.37 -15.06 -16.72
N ASP A 313 -6.32 -15.53 -16.04
CA ASP A 313 -6.20 -16.94 -15.70
C ASP A 313 -7.43 -17.39 -14.90
N ARG A 314 -8.29 -18.14 -15.60
CA ARG A 314 -9.55 -18.67 -15.08
C ARG A 314 -9.30 -19.54 -13.84
N ASN A 315 -8.12 -20.15 -13.71
CA ASN A 315 -7.77 -20.96 -12.56
C ASN A 315 -7.54 -20.10 -11.32
N VAL A 316 -6.77 -19.01 -11.45
CA VAL A 316 -6.58 -18.04 -10.36
C VAL A 316 -7.92 -17.43 -9.98
N LEU A 317 -8.75 -17.02 -10.94
CA LEU A 317 -10.07 -16.46 -10.64
C LEU A 317 -10.96 -17.45 -9.87
N LYS A 318 -10.98 -18.74 -10.25
CA LYS A 318 -11.72 -19.79 -9.52
C LYS A 318 -11.23 -20.01 -8.09
N GLN A 319 -9.93 -19.84 -7.83
CA GLN A 319 -9.37 -19.94 -6.47
C GLN A 319 -9.79 -18.76 -5.59
N LEU A 320 -10.06 -17.59 -6.19
CA LEU A 320 -10.42 -16.37 -5.46
C LEU A 320 -11.91 -16.30 -5.10
N ILE A 321 -12.80 -16.87 -5.93
CA ILE A 321 -14.26 -16.81 -5.76
C ILE A 321 -14.76 -17.26 -4.38
N PRO A 322 -14.27 -18.36 -3.77
CA PRO A 322 -14.78 -18.83 -2.49
C PRO A 322 -14.64 -17.83 -1.33
N TYR A 323 -13.83 -16.78 -1.51
CA TYR A 323 -13.57 -15.74 -0.51
C TYR A 323 -14.47 -14.50 -0.66
N PHE A 324 -15.38 -14.47 -1.64
CA PHE A 324 -16.29 -13.35 -1.91
C PHE A 324 -17.75 -13.86 -1.94
#